data_AF-A0A6L9ZAM7-F1
#
_entry.id   AF-A0A6L9ZAM7-F1
#
_cell.length_a   1.000
_cell.length_b   1.000
_cell.length_c   1.000
_cell.angle_alpha   90.00
_cell.angle_beta   90.00
_cell.angle_gamma   90.00
#
_symmetry.space_group_name_H-M   'P 1'
#
loop_
_entity.id
_entity.type
_entity.pdbx_description
1 polymer ?
#
loop_
_entity_poly.entity_id
_entity_poly.type
_entity_poly.pdbx_seq_one_letter_code
_entity_poly.pdbx_strand_id
1 'polypeptide(L)' 'MSYSERLHPWVIVRLLPKMQRVVVARFRKRSDAEGHLKALKRLMPDAQFVIIFDVGNHPMGKES' A
#
# COMPACT_ATOMS: atom_id res chain seq x y z
N MET A 1 12.74 -4.58 1.69
CA MET A 1 11.61 -4.88 2.60
C MET A 1 12.07 -5.72 3.76
N SER A 2 11.62 -5.37 4.97
CA SER A 2 11.75 -6.23 6.15
C SER A 2 10.86 -7.46 6.06
N TYR A 3 11.14 -8.46 6.89
CA TYR A 3 10.31 -9.66 7.00
C TYR A 3 8.86 -9.33 7.41
N SER A 4 8.67 -8.39 8.35
CA SER A 4 7.34 -7.92 8.77
C SER A 4 6.55 -7.33 7.60
N GLU A 5 7.18 -6.55 6.73
CA GLU A 5 6.48 -5.96 5.57
C GLU A 5 5.97 -7.03 4.60
N ARG A 6 6.71 -8.13 4.41
CA ARG A 6 6.27 -9.26 3.57
C ARG A 6 5.05 -9.99 4.12
N LEU A 7 4.86 -9.98 5.44
CA LEU A 7 3.68 -10.55 6.09
C LEU A 7 2.43 -9.66 5.97
N HIS A 8 2.60 -8.42 5.52
CA HIS A 8 1.53 -7.43 5.37
C HIS A 8 1.46 -6.91 3.92
N PRO A 9 1.11 -7.77 2.95
CA PRO A 9 1.25 -7.45 1.53
C PRO A 9 0.18 -6.51 1.00
N TRP A 10 -0.91 -6.27 1.73
CA TRP A 10 -1.96 -5.36 1.28
C TRP A 10 -1.64 -3.94 1.73
N VAL A 11 -1.30 -3.07 0.80
CA VAL A 11 -0.77 -1.73 1.09
C VAL A 11 -1.75 -0.67 0.63
N ILE A 12 -2.12 0.25 1.52
CA ILE A 12 -2.83 1.46 1.14
C ILE A 12 -1.80 2.52 0.78
N VAL A 13 -1.92 3.07 -0.42
CA VAL A 13 -1.07 4.15 -0.94
C VAL A 13 -1.93 5.37 -1.18
N ARG A 14 -1.48 6.52 -0.68
CA ARG A 14 -2.04 7.83 -1.04
C ARG A 14 -1.34 8.35 -2.30
N LEU A 15 -2.13 8.74 -3.29
CA LEU A 15 -1.65 9.41 -4.49
C LEU A 15 -1.63 10.92 -4.25
N LEU A 16 -0.53 11.54 -4.64
CA LEU A 16 -0.29 12.97 -4.49
C LEU A 16 -0.05 13.58 -5.89
N PRO A 17 -0.14 14.92 -6.01
CA PRO A 17 0.22 15.62 -7.24
C PRO A 17 1.64 15.26 -7.72
N LYS A 18 1.90 15.49 -9.01
CA LYS A 18 3.21 15.20 -9.63
C LYS A 18 3.60 13.73 -9.52
N MET A 19 2.62 12.82 -9.57
CA MET A 19 2.82 11.36 -9.54
C MET A 19 3.51 10.85 -8.26
N GLN A 20 3.49 11.64 -7.18
CA GLN A 20 4.06 11.22 -5.91
C GLN A 20 3.15 10.22 -5.20
N ARG A 21 3.75 9.31 -4.43
CA ARG A 21 3.05 8.21 -3.75
C ARG A 21 3.59 8.06 -2.33
N VAL A 22 2.70 7.88 -1.36
CA VAL A 22 3.07 7.65 0.05
C VAL A 22 2.36 6.41 0.56
N VAL A 23 3.12 5.48 1.15
CA VAL A 23 2.55 4.33 1.87
C VAL A 23 1.90 4.83 3.16
N VAL A 24 0.60 4.59 3.30
CA VAL A 24 -0.17 4.99 4.47
C VAL A 24 -0.13 3.88 5.52
N ALA A 25 -0.40 2.65 5.10
CA ALA A 25 -0.48 1.50 5.99
C ALA A 25 -0.32 0.18 5.21
N ARG A 26 0.14 -0.86 5.90
CA ARG A 26 0.24 -2.24 5.41
C ARG A 26 -0.64 -3.17 6.25
N PHE A 27 -1.29 -4.13 5.59
CA PHE A 27 -2.23 -5.06 6.20
C PHE A 27 -1.95 -6.48 5.76
N ARG A 28 -2.21 -7.43 6.68
CA ARG A 28 -2.11 -8.86 6.38
C ARG A 28 -3.25 -9.35 5.49
N LYS A 29 -4.46 -8.83 5.70
CA LYS A 29 -5.67 -9.21 4.95
C LYS A 29 -6.17 -8.04 4.11
N ARG A 30 -6.70 -8.34 2.93
CA ARG A 30 -7.31 -7.35 2.04
C ARG A 30 -8.52 -6.67 2.67
N SER A 31 -9.37 -7.43 3.37
CA SER A 31 -10.58 -6.92 4.03
C SER A 31 -10.27 -5.80 5.02
N ASP A 32 -9.16 -5.93 5.76
CA ASP A 32 -8.74 -4.96 6.76
C ASP A 32 -8.30 -3.66 6.08
N ALA A 33 -7.55 -3.77 4.98
CA ALA A 33 -7.18 -2.64 4.14
C ALA A 33 -8.42 -1.94 3.54
N GLU A 34 -9.41 -2.69 3.06
CA GLU A 34 -10.65 -2.13 2.52
C GLU A 34 -11.49 -1.42 3.59
N GLY A 35 -11.59 -2.00 4.80
CA GLY A 35 -12.24 -1.36 5.94
C GLY A 35 -11.56 -0.04 6.32
N HIS A 36 -10.23 -0.04 6.38
CA HIS A 36 -9.46 1.16 6.67
C HIS A 36 -9.58 2.21 5.54
N LEU A 37 -9.56 1.80 4.27
CA LEU A 37 -9.77 2.67 3.12
C LEU A 37 -11.13 3.39 3.18
N LYS A 38 -12.20 2.71 3.62
CA LYS A 38 -13.52 3.33 3.80
C LYS A 38 -13.48 4.45 4.84
N ALA A 39 -12.75 4.27 5.95
CA ALA A 39 -12.57 5.32 6.94
C ALA A 39 -11.75 6.51 6.37
N LEU A 40 -10.65 6.23 5.67
CA LEU A 40 -9.83 7.27 5.02
C LEU A 40 -10.62 8.12 4.04
N LYS A 41 -11.47 7.49 3.20
CA LYS A 41 -12.32 8.21 2.24
C LYS A 41 -13.38 9.09 2.92
N ARG A 42 -13.85 8.74 4.12
CA ARG A 42 -14.78 9.56 4.90
C ARG A 42 -14.08 10.77 5.53
N LEU A 43 -12.85 10.58 5.99
CA LEU A 43 -12.05 11.63 6.63
C LEU A 43 -11.43 12.60 5.62
N MET A 44 -11.09 12.10 4.43
CA MET A 44 -10.37 12.84 3.38
C MET A 44 -10.99 12.53 2.01
N PRO A 45 -12.21 13.04 1.72
CA PRO A 45 -12.95 12.70 0.51
C PRO A 45 -12.21 13.10 -0.78
N ASP A 46 -11.44 14.19 -0.75
CA ASP A 46 -10.68 14.68 -1.91
C ASP A 46 -9.35 13.95 -2.14
N ALA A 47 -8.90 13.16 -1.15
CA ALA A 47 -7.65 12.43 -1.27
C ALA A 47 -7.84 11.14 -2.08
N GLN A 48 -6.91 10.89 -3.00
CA GLN A 48 -6.89 9.67 -3.79
C GLN A 48 -6.08 8.59 -3.09
N PHE A 49 -6.71 7.43 -2.91
CA PHE A 49 -6.10 6.27 -2.28
C PHE A 49 -6.32 5.03 -3.14
N VAL A 50 -5.32 4.14 -3.16
CA VAL A 50 -5.37 2.85 -3.84
C VAL A 50 -4.88 1.75 -2.89
N ILE A 51 -5.44 0.55 -3.04
CA ILE A 51 -4.91 -0.65 -2.42
C ILE A 51 -4.10 -1.40 -3.47
N ILE A 52 -2.87 -1.76 -3.12
CA ILE A 52 -2.00 -2.62 -3.95
C ILE A 52 -1.61 -3.86 -3.17
N PHE A 53 -1.28 -4.93 -3.90
CA PHE A 53 -0.65 -6.12 -3.35
C PHE A 53 0.85 -6.04 -3.61
N ASP A 54 1.65 -5.97 -2.55
CA ASP A 54 3.09 -5.73 -2.61
C ASP A 54 3.82 -6.69 -1.65
N VAL A 55 4.29 -7.80 -2.21
CA VAL A 55 5.06 -8.85 -1.50
C VAL A 55 6.57 -8.66 -1.62
N GLY A 56 7.04 -7.52 -2.14
CA GLY A 56 8.47 -7.24 -2.27
C GLY A 56 9.22 -8.17 -3.21
N ASN A 57 8.58 -8.64 -4.28
CA ASN A 57 9.25 -9.45 -5.28
C ASN A 57 9.84 -8.57 -6.39
N HIS A 58 11.11 -8.21 -6.23
CA HIS A 58 11.98 -8.13 -7.38
C HIS A 58 13.42 -8.49 -7.01
N PRO A 59 13.93 -9.66 -7.42
CA PRO A 59 15.36 -9.86 -7.58
C PRO A 59 15.83 -9.13 -8.85
N MET A 60 15.95 -7.79 -8.83
CA MET A 60 16.89 -7.13 -9.74
C MET A 60 18.24 -7.23 -9.03
N GLY A 61 19.12 -8.09 -9.52
CA GLY A 61 20.47 -8.21 -8.97
C GLY A 61 21.04 -9.63 -8.97
N LYS A 62 20.80 -10.40 -10.03
CA LYS A 62 21.70 -11.48 -10.49
C LYS A 62 21.61 -11.51 -12.03
N GLU A 63 22.08 -10.45 -12.68
CA GLU A 63 22.66 -10.64 -14.01
C GLU A 63 24.02 -11.33 -13.76
N SER A 64 24.17 -12.54 -14.28
CA SER A 64 25.46 -13.22 -14.46
C SER A 64 25.98 -12.92 -15.85
#